data_AF-A0A6C0QZ85-F1
#
_entry.id   AF-A0A6C0QZ85-F1
#
_cell.length_a   1.000
_cell.length_b   1.000
_cell.length_c   1.000
_cell.angle_alpha   90.00
_cell.angle_beta   90.00
_cell.angle_gamma   90.00
#
_symmetry.space_group_name_H-M   'P 1'
#
loop_
_entity.id
_entity.type
_entity.pdbx_description
1 polymer ?
#
loop_
_entity_poly.entity_id
_entity_poly.type
_entity_poly.pdbx_seq_one_letter_code
_entity_poly.pdbx_strand_id
1 'polypeptide(L)'
;MKIIVNNADEQKLIQRFIDALHEHLSEVEDADHKWAHEHNEEPNLGSEEYMFIDGGLYETKVEIEPKERPLIVYDDDIITGECSICGAHTVGTIDGCSIGYAEYLWLTSEESCKIRWKCETCWGKGH
;
A
#
# COMPACT_ATOMS: atom_id res chain seq x y z
N MET A 1 8.84 -6.58 -20.89
CA MET A 1 9.57 -6.25 -19.63
C MET A 1 9.81 -7.52 -18.81
N LYS A 2 10.78 -7.57 -17.88
CA LYS A 2 10.96 -8.73 -16.98
C LYS A 2 10.97 -8.29 -15.53
N ILE A 3 10.14 -8.90 -14.70
CA ILE A 3 10.10 -8.72 -13.26
C ILE A 3 10.62 -9.99 -12.59
N ILE A 4 11.51 -9.83 -11.63
CA ILE A 4 12.12 -10.93 -10.88
C ILE A 4 11.50 -10.95 -9.48
N VAL A 5 11.01 -12.11 -9.07
CA VAL A 5 10.39 -12.34 -7.75
C VAL A 5 11.05 -13.53 -7.04
N ASN A 6 10.88 -13.63 -5.73
CA ASN A 6 11.62 -14.61 -4.92
C ASN A 6 10.94 -15.99 -4.84
N ASN A 7 9.62 -16.06 -5.02
CA ASN A 7 8.87 -17.29 -4.86
C ASN A 7 7.59 -17.30 -5.73
N ALA A 8 6.89 -18.44 -5.73
CA ALA A 8 5.69 -18.64 -6.52
C ALA A 8 4.49 -17.80 -6.05
N ASP A 9 4.41 -17.46 -4.76
CA ASP A 9 3.31 -16.65 -4.22
C ASP A 9 3.45 -15.20 -4.68
N GLU A 10 4.67 -14.63 -4.63
CA GLU A 10 4.99 -13.33 -5.23
C GLU A 10 4.75 -13.32 -6.73
N GLN A 11 5.17 -14.38 -7.44
CA GLN A 11 4.92 -14.49 -8.88
C GLN A 11 3.43 -14.40 -9.17
N LYS A 12 2.62 -15.16 -8.42
CA LYS A 12 1.17 -15.17 -8.58
C LYS A 12 0.55 -13.81 -8.24
N LEU A 13 0.99 -13.15 -7.17
CA LEU A 13 0.50 -11.84 -6.76
C LEU A 13 0.81 -10.78 -7.82
N ILE A 14 2.08 -10.68 -8.23
CA ILE A 14 2.55 -9.68 -9.18
C ILE A 14 1.98 -9.94 -10.57
N GLN A 15 1.85 -11.19 -10.99
CA GLN A 15 1.17 -11.52 -12.26
C GLN A 15 -0.29 -11.05 -12.23
N ARG A 16 -1.04 -11.34 -11.16
CA ARG A 16 -2.44 -10.88 -11.02
C ARG A 16 -2.55 -9.35 -11.02
N PHE A 17 -1.59 -8.67 -10.39
CA PHE A 17 -1.53 -7.21 -10.39
C PHE A 17 -1.30 -6.66 -11.81
N ILE A 18 -0.35 -7.24 -12.56
CA ILE A 18 -0.11 -6.87 -13.96
C ILE A 18 -1.34 -7.12 -14.82
N ASP A 19 -1.98 -8.28 -14.67
CA ASP A 19 -3.16 -8.64 -15.46
C ASP A 19 -4.31 -7.65 -15.19
N ALA A 20 -4.56 -7.33 -13.91
CA ALA A 20 -5.58 -6.35 -13.52
C ALA A 20 -5.24 -4.93 -14.00
N LEU A 21 -3.97 -4.53 -13.87
CA LEU A 21 -3.53 -3.23 -14.35
C LEU A 21 -3.67 -3.13 -15.87
N HIS A 22 -3.35 -4.17 -16.61
CA HIS A 22 -3.53 -4.21 -18.06
C HIS A 22 -5.00 -4.07 -18.47
N GLU A 23 -5.92 -4.75 -17.76
CA GLU A 23 -7.36 -4.67 -18.02
C GLU A 23 -7.93 -3.27 -17.74
N HIS A 24 -7.40 -2.59 -16.71
CA HIS A 24 -7.94 -1.32 -16.20
C HIS A 24 -7.05 -0.10 -16.50
N LEU A 25 -6.00 -0.24 -17.31
CA LEU A 25 -4.99 0.83 -17.47
C LEU A 25 -5.60 2.14 -17.99
N SER A 26 -6.53 2.05 -18.94
CA SER A 26 -7.24 3.22 -19.47
C SER A 26 -8.09 3.92 -18.41
N GLU A 27 -8.72 3.15 -17.52
CA GLU A 27 -9.53 3.71 -16.42
C GLU A 27 -8.63 4.44 -15.40
N VAL A 28 -7.42 3.92 -15.18
CA VAL A 28 -6.40 4.56 -14.34
C VAL A 28 -5.90 5.86 -14.96
N GLU A 29 -5.55 5.86 -16.26
CA GLU A 29 -5.16 7.08 -16.99
C GLU A 29 -6.26 8.14 -16.93
N ASP A 30 -7.49 7.75 -17.25
CA ASP A 30 -8.65 8.66 -17.22
C ASP A 30 -8.88 9.25 -15.82
N ALA A 31 -8.75 8.44 -14.77
CA ALA A 31 -8.93 8.89 -13.39
C ALA A 31 -7.83 9.87 -12.95
N ASP A 32 -6.57 9.60 -13.27
CA ASP A 32 -5.42 10.45 -12.97
C ASP A 32 -5.54 11.81 -13.68
N HIS A 33 -5.80 11.79 -14.98
CA HIS A 33 -5.97 13.00 -15.79
C HIS A 33 -7.17 13.83 -15.36
N LYS A 34 -8.29 13.19 -15.04
CA LYS A 34 -9.47 13.88 -14.52
C LYS A 34 -9.16 14.55 -13.18
N TRP A 35 -8.52 13.83 -12.25
CA TRP A 35 -8.17 14.38 -10.94
C TRP A 35 -7.24 15.60 -11.08
N ALA A 36 -6.19 15.49 -11.89
CA ALA A 36 -5.26 16.57 -12.15
C ALA A 36 -5.94 17.80 -12.77
N HIS A 37 -6.84 17.59 -13.72
CA HIS A 37 -7.64 18.66 -14.32
C HIS A 37 -8.53 19.37 -13.28
N GLU A 38 -9.20 18.61 -12.41
CA GLU A 38 -10.08 19.16 -11.37
C GLU A 38 -9.31 19.95 -10.29
N HIS A 39 -8.05 19.62 -10.06
CA HIS A 39 -7.21 20.26 -9.04
C HIS A 39 -6.22 21.28 -9.61
N ASN A 40 -6.23 21.49 -10.94
CA ASN A 40 -5.29 22.37 -11.64
C ASN A 40 -3.82 22.00 -11.36
N GLU A 41 -3.56 20.69 -11.35
CA GLU A 41 -2.27 20.05 -11.18
C GLU A 41 -1.87 19.30 -12.47
N GLU A 42 -0.64 18.79 -12.52
CA GLU A 42 -0.21 17.87 -13.58
C GLU A 42 -0.61 16.44 -13.20
N PRO A 43 -1.00 15.59 -14.17
CA PRO A 43 -1.24 14.18 -13.90
C PRO A 43 0.05 13.52 -13.41
N ASN A 44 -0.09 12.44 -12.64
CA ASN A 44 1.06 11.72 -12.10
C ASN A 44 1.92 11.14 -13.22
N LEU A 45 1.30 10.69 -14.31
CA LEU A 45 1.96 10.23 -15.52
C LEU A 45 1.32 10.92 -16.73
N GLY A 46 2.13 11.26 -17.74
CA GLY A 46 1.64 11.72 -19.02
C GLY A 46 1.15 10.57 -19.91
N SER A 47 0.36 10.89 -20.93
CA SER A 47 -0.14 9.87 -21.87
C SER A 47 0.96 9.07 -22.56
N GLU A 48 2.13 9.66 -22.85
CA GLU A 48 3.27 8.91 -23.41
C GLU A 48 3.82 7.86 -22.43
N GLU A 49 3.79 8.15 -21.13
CA GLU A 49 4.23 7.23 -20.08
C GLU A 49 3.22 6.10 -19.89
N TYR A 50 1.91 6.40 -19.95
CA TYR A 50 0.86 5.36 -19.98
C TYR A 50 0.98 4.47 -21.21
N MET A 51 1.23 5.03 -22.41
CA MET A 51 1.49 4.24 -23.62
C MET A 51 2.72 3.33 -23.48
N PHE A 52 3.79 3.83 -22.82
CA PHE A 52 4.97 3.02 -22.54
C PHE A 52 4.65 1.87 -21.58
N ILE A 53 3.86 2.14 -20.54
CA ILE A 53 3.41 1.12 -19.57
C ILE A 53 2.54 0.07 -20.26
N ASP A 54 1.57 0.48 -21.09
CA ASP A 54 0.69 -0.45 -21.81
C ASP A 54 1.49 -1.44 -22.66
N GLY A 55 2.38 -0.92 -23.51
CA GLY A 55 3.27 -1.76 -24.33
C GLY A 55 4.23 -2.62 -23.49
N GLY A 56 4.68 -2.10 -22.34
CA GLY A 56 5.55 -2.82 -21.42
C GLY A 56 4.85 -3.99 -20.71
N LEU A 57 3.61 -3.78 -20.25
CA LEU A 57 2.81 -4.75 -19.51
C LEU A 57 2.38 -5.92 -20.39
N TYR A 58 2.01 -5.67 -21.65
CA TYR A 58 1.57 -6.71 -22.59
C TYR A 58 2.59 -7.86 -22.76
N GLU A 59 3.88 -7.55 -22.67
CA GLU A 59 4.97 -8.54 -22.78
C GLU A 59 5.73 -8.74 -21.46
N THR A 60 5.11 -8.44 -20.32
CA THR A 60 5.78 -8.63 -19.03
C THR A 60 5.87 -10.10 -18.65
N LYS A 61 7.09 -10.58 -18.40
CA LYS A 61 7.35 -11.89 -17.82
C LYS A 61 7.72 -11.75 -16.35
N VAL A 62 6.95 -12.39 -15.48
CA VAL A 62 7.27 -12.50 -14.04
C VAL A 62 8.00 -13.83 -13.82
N GLU A 63 9.28 -13.77 -13.47
CA GLU A 63 10.14 -14.94 -13.32
C GLU A 63 10.64 -15.08 -11.88
N ILE A 64 10.72 -16.31 -11.40
CA ILE A 64 11.21 -16.59 -10.06
C ILE A 64 12.74 -16.69 -10.11
N GLU A 65 13.42 -15.81 -9.39
CA GLU A 65 14.84 -15.93 -9.09
C GLU A 65 15.05 -15.67 -7.59
N PRO A 66 15.25 -16.72 -6.78
CA PRO A 66 15.35 -16.58 -5.33
C PRO A 66 16.69 -15.93 -4.98
N LYS A 67 16.68 -14.60 -4.83
CA LYS A 67 17.86 -13.78 -4.50
C LYS A 67 17.70 -13.05 -3.17
N GLU A 68 16.48 -12.79 -2.72
CA GLU A 68 16.16 -11.95 -1.56
C GLU A 68 15.13 -12.61 -0.62
N ARG A 69 14.86 -11.95 0.52
CA ARG A 69 13.80 -12.38 1.45
C ARG A 69 12.42 -12.28 0.79
N PRO A 70 11.52 -13.25 1.01
CA PRO A 70 10.18 -13.22 0.44
C PRO A 70 9.35 -12.05 0.99
N LEU A 71 8.44 -11.52 0.18
CA LEU A 71 7.33 -10.67 0.60
C LEU A 71 6.47 -11.49 1.58
N ILE A 72 6.42 -11.03 2.82
CA ILE A 72 5.57 -11.59 3.85
C ILE A 72 4.32 -10.71 3.89
N VAL A 73 3.17 -11.31 3.56
CA VAL A 73 1.88 -10.71 3.87
C VAL A 73 1.68 -10.94 5.37
N TYR A 74 1.85 -9.89 6.16
CA TYR A 74 1.32 -9.92 7.52
C TYR A 74 -0.19 -9.80 7.36
N ASP A 75 -0.91 -10.91 7.50
CA ASP A 75 -2.39 -10.92 7.61
C ASP A 75 -2.88 -10.07 8.79
N ASP A 76 -1.94 -9.72 9.65
CA ASP A 76 -2.08 -8.84 10.76
C ASP A 76 -1.54 -7.45 10.37
N ASP A 77 -2.46 -6.54 10.03
CA ASP A 77 -2.31 -5.08 10.12
C ASP A 77 -2.05 -4.63 11.58
N ILE A 78 -1.19 -5.37 12.27
CA ILE A 78 -0.83 -5.17 13.66
C ILE A 78 0.14 -4.01 13.70
N ILE A 79 -0.42 -2.84 13.98
CA ILE A 79 0.36 -1.69 14.37
C ILE A 79 0.77 -1.90 15.83
N THR A 80 2.06 -1.68 16.11
CA THR A 80 2.62 -1.78 17.45
C THR A 80 3.13 -0.43 17.90
N GLY A 81 2.98 -0.11 19.18
CA GLY A 81 3.47 1.14 19.74
C GLY A 81 3.36 1.18 21.26
N GLU A 82 3.86 2.25 21.87
CA GLU A 82 3.76 2.47 23.32
C GLU A 82 2.68 3.50 23.62
N CYS A 83 1.75 3.16 24.52
CA CYS A 83 0.68 4.07 24.91
C CYS A 83 1.27 5.37 25.50
N SER A 84 0.94 6.50 24.90
CA SER A 84 1.40 7.83 25.34
C SER A 84 0.94 8.22 26.76
N ILE A 85 -0.07 7.54 27.32
CA ILE A 85 -0.62 7.81 28.66
C ILE A 85 -0.01 6.90 29.73
N CYS A 86 0.11 5.60 29.47
CA CYS A 86 0.52 4.62 30.49
C CYS A 86 1.81 3.85 30.17
N GLY A 87 2.41 4.08 29.01
CA GLY A 87 3.63 3.41 28.56
C GLY A 87 3.47 1.91 28.25
N ALA A 88 2.25 1.37 28.30
CA ALA A 88 2.01 -0.02 27.95
C ALA A 88 2.27 -0.24 26.46
N HIS A 89 2.96 -1.33 26.12
CA HIS A 89 3.06 -1.80 24.75
C HIS A 89 1.68 -2.25 24.26
N THR A 90 1.29 -1.83 23.07
CA THR A 90 0.00 -2.19 22.46
C THR A 90 0.18 -2.70 21.05
N VAL A 91 -0.79 -3.49 20.62
CA VAL A 91 -0.77 -4.29 19.40
C VAL A 91 -2.19 -4.24 18.82
N GLY A 92 -2.33 -3.90 17.54
CA GLY A 92 -3.62 -3.93 16.82
C GLY A 92 -4.09 -2.57 16.31
N THR A 93 -5.24 -2.57 15.63
CA THR A 93 -5.90 -1.36 15.12
C THR A 93 -6.79 -0.79 16.24
N ILE A 94 -6.77 0.53 16.46
CA ILE A 94 -7.45 1.18 17.60
C ILE A 94 -8.97 0.95 17.56
N ASP A 95 -9.53 0.69 16.38
CA ASP A 95 -10.95 0.54 16.13
C ASP A 95 -11.38 -0.88 15.75
N GLY A 96 -10.45 -1.84 15.65
CA GLY A 96 -10.73 -3.21 15.24
C GLY A 96 -11.14 -3.37 13.77
N CYS A 97 -10.99 -2.32 12.95
CA CYS A 97 -11.24 -2.36 11.52
C CYS A 97 -9.95 -2.73 10.75
N SER A 98 -10.12 -3.15 9.50
CA SER A 98 -9.03 -3.25 8.52
C SER A 98 -8.54 -1.84 8.17
N ILE A 99 -7.23 -1.61 8.23
CA ILE A 99 -6.64 -0.28 7.96
C ILE A 99 -6.37 -0.10 6.48
N GLY A 100 -6.65 1.09 5.96
CA GLY A 100 -6.18 1.47 4.63
C GLY A 100 -4.65 1.73 4.62
N TYR A 101 -4.01 1.68 3.45
CA TYR A 101 -2.57 1.96 3.35
C TYR A 101 -2.18 3.36 3.84
N ALA A 102 -2.99 4.39 3.54
CA ALA A 102 -2.77 5.75 4.04
C ALA A 102 -2.89 5.84 5.57
N GLU A 103 -3.82 5.09 6.14
CA GLU A 103 -4.01 5.00 7.59
C GLU A 103 -2.85 4.25 8.26
N TYR A 104 -2.37 3.15 7.65
CA TYR A 104 -1.16 2.46 8.07
C TYR A 104 0.06 3.40 8.09
N LEU A 105 0.30 4.14 7.00
CA LEU A 105 1.41 5.10 6.92
C LEU A 105 1.29 6.20 7.99
N TRP A 106 0.07 6.68 8.24
CA TRP A 106 -0.16 7.68 9.27
C TRP A 106 0.09 7.12 10.67
N LEU A 107 -0.45 5.93 10.98
CA LEU A 107 -0.31 5.30 12.30
C LEU A 107 1.12 4.84 12.61
N THR A 108 1.91 4.54 11.58
CA THR A 108 3.34 4.18 11.73
C THR A 108 4.30 5.37 11.67
N SER A 109 3.78 6.59 11.45
CA SER A 109 4.61 7.81 11.45
C SER A 109 5.12 8.16 12.85
N GLU A 110 6.29 8.81 12.93
CA GLU A 110 6.87 9.25 14.20
C GLU A 110 5.94 10.18 14.99
N GLU A 111 5.17 11.04 14.30
CA GLU A 111 4.25 12.00 14.92
C GLU A 111 3.07 11.28 15.58
N SER A 112 2.48 10.29 14.90
CA SER A 112 1.36 9.50 15.43
C SER A 112 1.76 8.60 16.59
N CYS A 113 2.92 7.94 16.48
CA CYS A 113 3.50 7.12 17.55
C CYS A 113 3.76 7.92 18.83
N LYS A 114 4.12 9.21 18.71
CA LYS A 114 4.42 10.07 19.87
C LYS A 114 3.19 10.75 20.48
N ILE A 115 2.20 11.14 19.68
CA ILE A 115 1.16 12.10 20.12
C ILE A 115 -0.20 11.44 20.36
N ARG A 116 -0.58 10.40 19.60
CA ARG A 116 -1.96 9.91 19.57
C ARG A 116 -2.14 8.45 19.95
N TRP A 117 -1.06 7.68 19.95
CA TRP A 117 -1.13 6.26 20.25
C TRP A 117 -1.55 6.04 21.72
N LYS A 118 -2.65 5.33 21.93
CA LYS A 118 -3.23 5.01 23.25
C LYS A 118 -3.69 3.56 23.27
N CYS A 119 -3.52 2.88 24.41
CA CYS A 119 -4.14 1.58 24.61
C CYS A 119 -5.67 1.70 24.75
N GLU A 120 -6.40 0.64 24.46
CA GLU A 120 -7.86 0.57 24.57
C GLU A 120 -8.36 1.05 25.94
N THR A 121 -7.69 0.63 27.01
CA THR A 121 -7.98 1.06 28.40
C THR A 121 -7.82 2.57 28.62
N CYS A 122 -6.85 3.21 27.98
CA CYS A 122 -6.59 4.65 28.09
C CYS A 122 -7.45 5.46 27.11
N TRP A 123 -7.85 4.87 25.98
CA TRP A 123 -8.80 5.43 25.05
C TRP A 123 -10.19 5.56 25.69
N GLY A 124 -10.69 4.47 26.30
CA GLY A 124 -12.01 4.43 26.93
C GLY A 124 -12.20 5.29 28.18
N LYS A 125 -11.13 5.93 28.69
CA LYS A 125 -11.20 6.88 29.83
C LYS A 125 -11.50 8.32 29.40
N GLY A 126 -11.45 8.61 28.09
CA GLY A 126 -11.66 9.93 27.51
C GLY A 126 -13.08 10.19 26.99
N HIS A 127 -14.01 9.25 27.18
CA HIS A 127 -15.41 9.32 26.77
C HIS A 127 -16.35 9.16 27.97
#